data_AF-A0A2T7PDR0-F1
#
_entry.id   AF-A0A2T7PDR0-F1
#
_cell.length_a   1.000
_cell.length_b   1.000
_cell.length_c   1.000
_cell.angle_alpha   90.00
_cell.angle_beta   90.00
_cell.angle_gamma   90.00
#
_symmetry.space_group_name_H-M   'P 1'
#
loop_
_entity.id
_entity.type
_entity.pdbx_description
1 polymer ?
#
loop_
_entity_poly.entity_id
_entity_poly.type
_entity_poly.pdbx_seq_one_letter_code
_entity_poly.pdbx_strand_id
1 'polypeptide(L)'
;MAVVFMVMTLAGGQVPIPPRHAGFVYRCGHNNAPIHFDLYIDLTCSDSLVAFPTVRKVADHYGPDKLRLTTFLFALPYHRNAYATTKVTGAHAVDIITRGNLTYTWFATVFNNIASLTDSATRNLTDIDVLNRLVSLASAIGVPDVQFRQQIVSNLVSSLARNGWKYACTHPVFTFLEKRNKRADTSSQFEEKNERTKKREKR
;
A
#
# COMPACT_ATOMS: atom_id res chain seq x y z
N MET A 1 25.71 -48.45 -8.07
CA MET A 1 25.88 -46.98 -8.27
C MET A 1 24.52 -46.41 -8.62
N ALA A 2 23.85 -45.73 -7.69
CA ALA A 2 22.54 -45.13 -7.94
C ALA A 2 22.73 -43.70 -8.46
N VAL A 3 22.27 -43.44 -9.68
CA VAL A 3 22.30 -42.11 -10.29
C VAL A 3 21.05 -41.36 -9.86
N VAL A 4 21.22 -40.30 -9.06
CA VAL A 4 20.14 -39.39 -8.66
C VAL A 4 20.04 -38.28 -9.70
N PHE A 5 18.94 -38.27 -10.46
CA PHE A 5 18.62 -37.16 -11.36
C PHE A 5 17.95 -36.03 -10.58
N MET A 6 18.67 -34.92 -10.39
CA MET A 6 18.14 -33.70 -9.79
C MET A 6 17.40 -32.90 -10.87
N VAL A 7 16.07 -32.92 -10.83
CA VAL A 7 15.21 -32.11 -11.69
C VAL A 7 15.19 -30.67 -11.15
N MET A 8 16.00 -29.81 -11.76
CA MET A 8 15.95 -28.35 -11.52
C MET A 8 14.67 -27.79 -12.16
N THR A 9 13.65 -27.57 -11.36
CA THR A 9 12.44 -26.85 -11.79
C THR A 9 12.75 -25.35 -11.82
N LEU A 10 12.68 -24.74 -13.01
CA LEU A 10 12.70 -23.28 -13.18
C LEU A 10 11.41 -22.70 -12.55
N ALA A 11 11.49 -22.31 -11.29
CA ALA A 11 10.44 -21.53 -10.65
C ALA A 11 10.50 -20.11 -11.23
N GLY A 12 9.56 -19.77 -12.12
CA GLY A 12 9.37 -18.41 -12.60
C GLY A 12 9.02 -17.49 -11.44
N GLY A 13 9.96 -16.63 -11.02
CA GLY A 13 9.77 -15.64 -9.96
C GLY A 13 8.91 -14.42 -10.33
N GLN A 14 8.15 -14.50 -11.43
CA GLN A 14 7.32 -13.39 -11.91
C GLN A 14 6.26 -13.05 -10.84
N VAL A 15 6.17 -11.77 -10.47
CA VAL A 15 5.05 -11.29 -9.65
C VAL A 15 3.76 -11.54 -10.45
N PRO A 16 2.78 -12.28 -9.92
CA PRO A 16 1.52 -12.49 -10.61
C PRO A 16 0.90 -11.14 -10.95
N ILE A 17 0.44 -10.97 -12.20
CA ILE A 17 -0.30 -9.77 -12.60
C ILE A 17 -1.59 -9.76 -11.77
N PRO A 18 -1.83 -8.73 -10.94
CA PRO A 18 -3.06 -8.66 -10.16
C PRO A 18 -4.28 -8.69 -11.09
N PRO A 19 -5.33 -9.47 -10.76
CA PRO A 19 -6.52 -9.58 -11.62
C PRO A 19 -7.34 -8.27 -11.71
N ARG A 20 -7.02 -7.29 -10.87
CA ARG A 20 -7.61 -5.96 -10.84
C ARG A 20 -6.52 -4.94 -10.49
N HIS A 21 -6.73 -3.66 -10.84
CA HIS A 21 -5.82 -2.59 -10.45
C HIS A 21 -5.54 -2.70 -8.94
N ALA A 22 -4.25 -2.73 -8.58
CA ALA A 22 -3.86 -2.81 -7.18
C ALA A 22 -4.36 -1.56 -6.45
N GLY A 23 -4.65 -1.71 -5.15
CA GLY A 23 -5.10 -0.61 -4.29
C GLY A 23 -6.62 -0.47 -4.14
N PHE A 24 -7.01 0.51 -3.33
CA PHE A 24 -8.37 0.77 -2.88
C PHE A 24 -8.76 2.20 -3.24
N VAL A 25 -9.80 2.36 -4.05
CA VAL A 25 -10.21 3.67 -4.57
C VAL A 25 -11.12 4.38 -3.57
N TYR A 26 -10.83 5.64 -3.26
CA TYR A 26 -11.68 6.44 -2.40
C TYR A 26 -12.93 6.93 -3.15
N ARG A 27 -14.12 6.74 -2.57
CA ARG A 27 -15.41 7.30 -3.03
C ARG A 27 -15.66 7.16 -4.54
N CYS A 28 -15.29 6.02 -5.12
CA CYS A 28 -15.46 5.74 -6.55
C CYS A 28 -14.82 6.80 -7.48
N GLY A 29 -13.69 7.40 -7.08
CA GLY A 29 -12.98 8.41 -7.88
C GLY A 29 -12.82 8.00 -9.34
N HIS A 30 -13.00 8.93 -10.28
CA HIS A 30 -13.12 8.57 -11.70
C HIS A 30 -11.76 8.22 -12.33
N ASN A 31 -11.76 7.26 -13.27
CA ASN A 31 -10.54 6.85 -13.98
C ASN A 31 -10.02 7.93 -14.96
N ASN A 32 -10.84 8.92 -15.31
CA ASN A 32 -10.49 10.03 -16.19
C ASN A 32 -10.13 11.30 -15.41
N ALA A 33 -10.03 11.23 -14.08
CA ALA A 33 -9.59 12.36 -13.29
C ALA A 33 -8.16 12.78 -13.72
N PRO A 34 -7.89 14.07 -13.91
CA PRO A 34 -6.59 14.54 -14.37
C PRO A 34 -5.46 14.29 -13.36
N ILE A 35 -5.79 14.13 -12.07
CA ILE A 35 -4.81 13.87 -11.01
C ILE A 35 -5.10 12.51 -10.38
N HIS A 36 -4.10 11.64 -10.41
CA HIS A 36 -4.08 10.37 -9.69
C HIS A 36 -3.14 10.51 -8.49
N PHE A 37 -3.69 10.34 -7.29
CA PHE A 37 -2.94 10.39 -6.05
C PHE A 37 -2.87 8.98 -5.46
N ASP A 38 -1.69 8.38 -5.56
CA ASP A 38 -1.40 7.09 -4.95
C ASP A 38 -0.83 7.27 -3.54
N LEU A 39 -1.50 6.68 -2.55
CA LEU A 39 -1.15 6.74 -1.13
C LEU A 39 -0.70 5.36 -0.66
N TYR A 40 0.55 5.24 -0.20
CA TYR A 40 1.09 4.00 0.37
C TYR A 40 1.13 4.11 1.89
N ILE A 41 0.37 3.27 2.59
CA ILE A 41 0.25 3.34 4.06
C ILE A 41 0.31 1.97 4.72
N ASP A 42 0.74 1.97 5.97
CA ASP A 42 0.59 0.85 6.90
C ASP A 42 -0.46 1.21 7.98
N LEU A 43 -1.47 0.36 8.17
CA LEU A 43 -2.51 0.53 9.19
C LEU A 43 -2.02 0.24 10.64
N THR A 44 -0.73 -0.06 10.83
CA THR A 44 -0.03 -0.14 12.13
C THR A 44 0.91 1.04 12.39
N CYS A 45 1.18 1.87 11.38
CA CYS A 45 2.13 2.96 11.51
C CYS A 45 1.44 4.25 12.00
N SER A 46 2.04 4.87 13.02
CA SER A 46 1.55 6.14 13.57
C SER A 46 1.67 7.31 12.58
N ASP A 47 2.69 7.33 11.72
CA ASP A 47 2.82 8.36 10.68
C ASP A 47 1.70 8.23 9.63
N SER A 48 1.33 6.99 9.27
CA SER A 48 0.19 6.73 8.40
C SER A 48 -1.12 7.22 9.02
N LEU A 49 -1.30 7.03 10.34
CA LEU A 49 -2.46 7.55 11.08
C LEU A 49 -2.55 9.07 10.99
N VAL A 50 -1.42 9.77 11.10
CA VAL A 50 -1.37 11.24 11.00
C VAL A 50 -1.60 11.72 9.57
N ALA A 51 -1.04 11.03 8.57
CA ALA A 51 -1.15 11.41 7.16
C ALA A 51 -2.55 11.15 6.56
N PHE A 52 -3.17 10.02 6.92
CA PHE A 52 -4.40 9.53 6.28
C PHE A 52 -5.58 10.53 6.31
N PRO A 53 -5.91 11.20 7.42
CA PRO A 53 -6.98 12.19 7.44
C PRO A 53 -6.70 13.40 6.53
N THR A 54 -5.45 13.83 6.45
CA THR A 54 -5.04 14.98 5.63
C THR A 54 -5.20 14.67 4.14
N VAL A 55 -4.72 13.50 3.70
CA VAL A 55 -4.86 13.08 2.29
C VAL A 55 -6.33 12.91 1.91
N ARG A 56 -7.17 12.41 2.83
CA ARG A 56 -8.61 12.33 2.60
C ARG A 56 -9.28 13.70 2.45
N LYS A 57 -8.92 14.67 3.30
CA LYS A 57 -9.42 16.05 3.17
C LYS A 57 -9.07 16.66 1.81
N VAL A 58 -7.87 16.37 1.29
CA VAL A 58 -7.47 16.80 -0.06
C VAL A 58 -8.36 16.16 -1.13
N ALA A 59 -8.60 14.85 -1.06
CA ALA A 59 -9.50 14.16 -2.00
C ALA A 59 -10.94 14.68 -1.93
N ASP A 60 -11.45 14.95 -0.72
CA ASP A 60 -12.78 15.52 -0.51
C ASP A 60 -12.89 16.95 -1.06
N HIS A 61 -11.83 17.76 -0.95
CA HIS A 61 -11.82 19.13 -1.45
C HIS A 61 -11.88 19.20 -2.99
N TYR A 62 -11.12 18.34 -3.68
CA TYR A 62 -11.07 18.35 -5.15
C TYR A 62 -12.21 17.54 -5.81
N GLY A 63 -12.72 16.52 -5.13
CA GLY A 63 -13.77 15.65 -5.63
C GLY A 63 -13.29 14.63 -6.68
N PRO A 64 -14.15 13.62 -6.98
CA PRO A 64 -13.79 12.45 -7.77
C PRO A 64 -13.46 12.74 -9.25
N ASP A 65 -13.92 13.89 -9.78
CA ASP A 65 -13.66 14.32 -11.17
C ASP A 65 -12.27 14.93 -11.36
N LYS A 66 -11.70 15.51 -10.30
CA LYS A 66 -10.41 16.21 -10.37
C LYS A 66 -9.28 15.40 -9.77
N LEU A 67 -9.57 14.63 -8.72
CA LEU A 67 -8.57 13.84 -8.00
C LEU A 67 -9.10 12.44 -7.70
N ARG A 68 -8.38 11.43 -8.19
CA ARG A 68 -8.60 10.04 -7.81
C ARG A 68 -7.57 9.62 -6.78
N LEU A 69 -8.02 9.37 -5.54
CA LEU A 69 -7.20 8.82 -4.47
C LEU A 69 -7.24 7.28 -4.52
N THR A 70 -6.08 6.66 -4.70
CA THR A 70 -5.90 5.20 -4.62
C THR A 70 -4.97 4.87 -3.46
N THR A 71 -5.44 4.09 -2.51
CA THR A 71 -4.65 3.69 -1.34
C THR A 71 -4.08 2.29 -1.55
N PHE A 72 -2.79 2.12 -1.37
CA PHE A 72 -2.06 0.86 -1.39
C PHE A 72 -1.60 0.54 0.02
N LEU A 73 -1.84 -0.69 0.46
CA LEU A 73 -1.39 -1.12 1.78
C LEU A 73 0.01 -1.70 1.69
N PHE A 74 0.90 -1.14 2.50
CA PHE A 74 2.30 -1.51 2.58
C PHE A 74 2.64 -1.94 4.00
N ALA A 75 2.41 -3.23 4.29
CA ALA A 75 2.80 -3.84 5.56
C ALA A 75 4.32 -3.72 5.78
N LEU A 76 4.75 -2.96 6.78
CA LEU A 76 6.15 -2.82 7.14
C LEU A 76 6.61 -4.09 7.89
N PRO A 77 7.81 -4.63 7.57
CA PRO A 77 8.28 -5.91 8.10
C PRO A 77 8.59 -5.90 9.60
N TYR A 78 8.62 -4.73 10.24
CA TYR A 78 8.93 -4.55 11.65
C TYR A 78 7.72 -4.65 12.57
N HIS A 79 6.50 -4.72 12.02
CA HIS A 79 5.26 -4.83 12.78
C HIS A 79 4.72 -6.26 12.70
N ARG A 80 4.65 -6.94 13.85
CA ARG A 80 4.26 -8.35 14.00
C ARG A 80 2.91 -8.66 13.33
N ASN A 81 2.00 -7.69 13.34
CA ASN A 81 0.64 -7.84 12.81
C ASN A 81 0.42 -7.13 11.45
N ALA A 82 1.47 -6.63 10.80
CA ALA A 82 1.33 -5.91 9.54
C ALA A 82 1.01 -6.86 8.37
N TYR A 83 1.69 -8.01 8.29
CA TYR A 83 1.51 -8.98 7.20
C TYR A 83 0.70 -10.21 7.60
N ALA A 84 1.00 -10.84 8.74
CA ALA A 84 0.68 -12.26 8.92
C ALA A 84 -0.77 -12.59 9.33
N THR A 85 -1.57 -11.67 9.88
CA THR A 85 -2.86 -12.12 10.43
C THR A 85 -4.02 -11.13 10.35
N THR A 86 -3.89 -9.89 9.86
CA THR A 86 -4.84 -8.87 10.38
C THR A 86 -5.27 -7.72 9.49
N LYS A 87 -4.37 -6.87 9.00
CA LYS A 87 -4.81 -5.53 8.56
C LYS A 87 -4.93 -5.37 7.06
N VAL A 88 -3.92 -5.85 6.32
CA VAL A 88 -3.94 -5.85 4.85
C VAL A 88 -4.94 -6.87 4.32
N THR A 89 -4.93 -8.08 4.89
CA THR A 89 -5.93 -9.12 4.59
C THR A 89 -7.32 -8.70 5.06
N GLY A 90 -7.45 -8.07 6.23
CA GLY A 90 -8.72 -7.50 6.70
C GLY A 90 -9.29 -6.45 5.75
N ALA A 91 -8.45 -5.56 5.22
CA ALA A 91 -8.87 -4.58 4.23
C ALA A 91 -9.38 -5.22 2.94
N HIS A 92 -8.67 -6.22 2.40
CA HIS A 92 -9.13 -6.97 1.24
C HIS A 92 -10.41 -7.76 1.53
N ALA A 93 -10.57 -8.33 2.72
CA ALA A 93 -11.78 -9.02 3.14
C ALA A 93 -12.99 -8.05 3.17
N VAL A 94 -12.85 -6.90 3.84
CA VAL A 94 -13.90 -5.86 3.85
C VAL A 94 -14.22 -5.40 2.43
N ASP A 95 -13.20 -5.15 1.62
CA ASP A 95 -13.38 -4.69 0.24
C ASP A 95 -14.16 -5.69 -0.63
N ILE A 96 -13.84 -6.98 -0.51
CA ILE A 96 -14.55 -8.05 -1.23
C ILE A 96 -15.99 -8.17 -0.73
N ILE A 97 -16.20 -8.22 0.58
CA ILE A 97 -17.54 -8.41 1.18
C ILE A 97 -18.46 -7.24 0.84
N THR A 98 -17.93 -6.01 0.91
CA THR A 98 -18.70 -4.77 0.82
C THR A 98 -18.63 -4.12 -0.56
N ARG A 99 -17.93 -4.75 -1.51
CA ARG A 99 -17.65 -4.21 -2.85
C ARG A 99 -17.03 -2.80 -2.78
N GLY A 100 -16.11 -2.60 -1.84
CA GLY A 100 -15.37 -1.35 -1.65
C GLY A 100 -16.07 -0.28 -0.81
N ASN A 101 -17.35 -0.44 -0.45
CA ASN A 101 -18.11 0.61 0.20
C ASN A 101 -17.58 0.97 1.61
N LEU A 102 -17.12 -0.03 2.36
CA LEU A 102 -16.68 0.16 3.74
C LEU A 102 -15.14 0.14 3.91
N THR A 103 -14.38 0.05 2.81
CA THR A 103 -12.92 -0.11 2.87
C THR A 103 -12.22 1.06 3.57
N TYR A 104 -12.60 2.31 3.28
CA TYR A 104 -12.01 3.48 3.95
C TYR A 104 -12.53 3.68 5.37
N THR A 105 -13.76 3.21 5.67
CA THR A 105 -14.29 3.15 7.03
C THR A 105 -13.52 2.14 7.88
N TRP A 106 -13.16 1.00 7.28
CA TRP A 106 -12.27 0.01 7.90
C TRP A 106 -10.89 0.62 8.21
N PHE A 107 -10.28 1.35 7.28
CA PHE A 107 -9.00 2.03 7.54
C PHE A 107 -9.09 2.96 8.74
N ALA A 108 -10.11 3.83 8.78
CA ALA A 108 -10.34 4.73 9.91
C ALA A 108 -10.57 3.97 11.22
N THR A 109 -11.31 2.87 11.18
CA THR A 109 -11.60 2.03 12.35
C THR A 109 -10.34 1.37 12.90
N VAL A 110 -9.49 0.82 12.03
CA VAL A 110 -8.21 0.23 12.42
C VAL A 110 -7.27 1.30 12.99
N PHE A 111 -7.22 2.48 12.37
CA PHE A 111 -6.44 3.61 12.85
C PHE A 111 -6.88 4.08 14.24
N ASN A 112 -8.19 4.19 14.48
CA ASN A 112 -8.75 4.55 15.80
C ASN A 112 -8.46 3.48 16.87
N ASN A 113 -8.19 2.25 16.47
CA ASN A 113 -7.92 1.12 17.36
C ASN A 113 -6.46 0.65 17.32
N ILE A 114 -5.55 1.45 16.76
CA ILE A 114 -4.16 1.08 16.48
C ILE A 114 -3.43 0.62 17.75
N ALA A 115 -3.69 1.28 18.88
CA ALA A 115 -3.10 0.97 20.19
C ALA A 115 -3.32 -0.49 20.60
N SER A 116 -4.51 -1.04 20.32
CA SER A 116 -4.88 -2.42 20.65
C SER A 116 -4.29 -3.48 19.70
N LEU A 117 -3.61 -3.02 18.64
CA LEU A 117 -3.07 -3.84 17.56
C LEU A 117 -1.54 -3.66 17.39
N THR A 118 -0.89 -2.94 18.31
CA THR A 118 0.57 -2.75 18.38
C THR A 118 1.28 -4.02 18.82
N ASP A 119 2.57 -4.13 18.51
CA ASP A 119 3.41 -5.29 18.89
C ASP A 119 3.45 -5.51 20.41
N SER A 120 3.42 -4.43 21.19
CA SER A 120 3.31 -4.49 22.65
C SER A 120 1.95 -5.00 23.11
N ALA A 121 0.85 -4.53 22.51
CA ALA A 121 -0.50 -4.92 22.91
C ALA A 121 -0.84 -6.37 22.55
N THR A 122 -0.20 -6.92 21.50
CA THR A 122 -0.44 -8.29 21.04
C THR A 122 0.70 -9.25 21.38
N ARG A 123 1.69 -8.84 22.18
CA ARG A 123 2.89 -9.64 22.46
C ARG A 123 2.58 -11.05 22.97
N ASN A 124 1.59 -11.15 23.85
CA ASN A 124 1.16 -12.39 24.51
C ASN A 124 -0.15 -12.96 23.95
N LEU A 125 -0.63 -12.42 22.83
CA LEU A 125 -1.86 -12.88 22.18
C LEU A 125 -1.54 -13.93 21.12
N THR A 126 -2.47 -14.87 20.94
CA THR A 126 -2.44 -15.80 19.81
C THR A 126 -2.96 -15.11 18.54
N ASP A 127 -2.68 -15.71 17.39
CA ASP A 127 -3.26 -15.24 16.11
C ASP A 127 -4.79 -15.25 16.11
N ILE A 128 -5.41 -16.19 16.84
CA ILE A 128 -6.87 -16.27 16.99
C ILE A 128 -7.39 -15.10 17.82
N ASP A 129 -6.69 -14.69 18.88
CA ASP A 129 -7.09 -13.53 19.69
C ASP A 129 -7.05 -12.24 18.88
N VAL A 130 -6.00 -12.07 18.06
CA VAL A 130 -5.88 -10.91 17.17
C VAL A 130 -6.97 -10.95 16.10
N LEU A 131 -7.26 -12.13 15.52
CA LEU A 131 -8.38 -12.31 14.59
C LEU A 131 -9.72 -11.94 15.23
N ASN A 132 -9.98 -12.36 16.47
CA ASN A 132 -11.22 -12.04 17.18
C ASN A 132 -11.38 -10.52 17.38
N ARG A 133 -10.30 -9.81 17.67
CA ARG A 133 -10.32 -8.33 17.74
C ARG A 133 -10.73 -7.72 16.41
N LEU A 134 -10.22 -8.23 15.30
CA LEU A 134 -10.59 -7.70 13.98
C LEU A 134 -12.00 -8.01 13.58
N VAL A 135 -12.48 -9.21 13.90
CA VAL A 135 -13.87 -9.58 13.68
C VAL A 135 -14.74 -8.57 14.40
N SER A 136 -14.48 -8.29 15.68
CA SER A 136 -15.20 -7.26 16.43
C SER A 136 -15.15 -5.87 15.78
N LEU A 137 -13.99 -5.44 15.27
CA LEU A 137 -13.87 -4.17 14.53
C LEU A 137 -14.66 -4.18 13.21
N ALA A 138 -14.71 -5.33 12.53
CA ALA A 138 -15.44 -5.48 11.27
C ALA A 138 -16.96 -5.48 11.52
N SER A 139 -17.42 -6.17 12.58
CA SER A 139 -18.81 -6.15 13.02
C SER A 139 -19.26 -4.73 13.39
N ALA A 140 -18.40 -3.95 14.04
CA ALA A 140 -18.69 -2.56 14.42
C ALA A 140 -18.98 -1.64 13.23
N ILE A 141 -18.51 -1.99 12.02
CA ILE A 141 -18.79 -1.26 10.79
C ILE A 141 -19.85 -1.95 9.91
N GLY A 142 -20.49 -3.01 10.41
CA GLY A 142 -21.58 -3.71 9.73
C GLY A 142 -21.15 -4.86 8.80
N VAL A 143 -19.91 -5.33 8.90
CA VAL A 143 -19.44 -6.52 8.15
C VAL A 143 -19.83 -7.79 8.91
N PRO A 144 -20.49 -8.78 8.29
CA PRO A 144 -20.87 -10.02 8.97
C PRO A 144 -19.66 -10.85 9.43
N ASP A 145 -19.64 -11.24 10.71
CA ASP A 145 -18.55 -11.98 11.35
C ASP A 145 -18.14 -13.23 10.59
N VAL A 146 -19.12 -14.05 10.20
CA VAL A 146 -18.89 -15.33 9.51
C VAL A 146 -18.19 -15.10 8.17
N GLN A 147 -18.67 -14.11 7.40
CA GLN A 147 -18.08 -13.78 6.10
C GLN A 147 -16.68 -13.22 6.27
N PHE A 148 -16.46 -12.35 7.26
CA PHE A 148 -15.15 -11.77 7.53
C PHE A 148 -14.12 -12.85 7.90
N ARG A 149 -14.48 -13.76 8.81
CA ARG A 149 -13.62 -14.89 9.22
C ARG A 149 -13.24 -15.78 8.04
N GLN A 150 -14.19 -16.09 7.16
CA GLN A 150 -13.92 -16.91 5.97
C GLN A 150 -13.02 -16.19 4.98
N GLN A 151 -13.24 -14.90 4.75
CA GLN A 151 -12.50 -14.14 3.75
C GLN A 151 -11.08 -13.82 4.18
N ILE A 152 -10.86 -13.39 5.43
CA ILE A 152 -9.55 -12.92 5.90
C ILE A 152 -8.45 -14.00 5.84
N VAL A 153 -8.84 -15.28 5.99
CA VAL A 153 -7.93 -16.43 5.91
C VAL A 153 -7.89 -17.08 4.52
N SER A 154 -8.65 -16.55 3.55
CA SER A 154 -8.73 -17.14 2.22
C SER A 154 -7.42 -17.01 1.44
N ASN A 155 -7.15 -17.99 0.57
CA ASN A 155 -6.00 -17.95 -0.34
C ASN A 155 -6.06 -16.74 -1.29
N LEU A 156 -7.27 -16.33 -1.69
CA LEU A 156 -7.47 -15.16 -2.54
C LEU A 156 -7.00 -13.88 -1.83
N VAL A 157 -7.50 -13.62 -0.62
CA VAL A 157 -7.13 -12.43 0.16
C VAL A 157 -5.64 -12.41 0.47
N SER A 158 -5.07 -13.57 0.82
CA SER A 158 -3.63 -13.72 1.05
C SER A 158 -2.82 -13.41 -0.21
N SER A 159 -3.26 -13.89 -1.38
CA SER A 159 -2.61 -13.60 -2.67
C SER A 159 -2.71 -12.11 -3.04
N LEU A 160 -3.88 -11.50 -2.86
CA LEU A 160 -4.09 -10.06 -3.11
C LEU A 160 -3.19 -9.19 -2.23
N ALA A 161 -3.12 -9.50 -0.93
CA ALA A 161 -2.24 -8.79 0.00
C ALA A 161 -0.77 -8.88 -0.41
N ARG A 162 -0.32 -10.09 -0.80
CA ARG A 162 1.05 -10.36 -1.26
C ARG A 162 1.40 -9.60 -2.55
N ASN A 163 0.50 -9.67 -3.52
CA ASN A 163 0.72 -9.02 -4.82
C ASN A 163 0.63 -7.50 -4.68
N GLY A 164 -0.29 -7.00 -3.85
CA GLY A 164 -0.40 -5.57 -3.52
C GLY A 164 0.86 -5.03 -2.86
N TRP A 165 1.44 -5.77 -1.90
CA TRP A 165 2.70 -5.40 -1.26
C TRP A 165 3.86 -5.35 -2.26
N LYS A 166 4.00 -6.39 -3.10
CA LYS A 166 5.03 -6.42 -4.16
C LYS A 166 4.87 -5.28 -5.15
N TYR A 167 3.63 -4.98 -5.57
CA TYR A 167 3.32 -3.85 -6.43
C TYR A 167 3.72 -2.53 -5.76
N ALA A 168 3.44 -2.37 -4.47
CA ALA A 168 3.89 -1.20 -3.73
C ALA A 168 5.43 -1.09 -3.69
N CYS A 169 6.18 -2.21 -3.60
CA CYS A 169 7.64 -2.20 -3.71
C CYS A 169 8.16 -1.73 -5.09
N THR A 170 7.40 -1.88 -6.18
CA THR A 170 7.84 -1.42 -7.51
C THR A 170 7.64 0.08 -7.71
N HIS A 171 6.94 0.75 -6.80
CA HIS A 171 6.69 2.19 -6.86
C HIS A 171 7.62 2.87 -5.86
N PRO A 172 8.71 3.53 -6.32
CA PRO A 172 9.65 4.13 -5.40
C PRO A 172 8.98 5.30 -4.67
N VAL A 173 8.92 5.22 -3.33
CA VAL A 173 8.61 6.36 -2.44
C VAL A 173 9.57 7.56 -2.71
N PHE A 174 10.69 7.33 -3.39
CA PHE A 174 11.78 8.29 -3.62
C PHE A 174 12.03 8.71 -5.08
N THR A 175 11.07 8.60 -6.01
CA THR A 175 11.31 9.03 -7.41
C THR A 175 11.48 10.55 -7.59
N PHE A 176 11.32 11.35 -6.53
CA PHE A 176 11.53 12.81 -6.59
C PHE A 176 13.00 13.25 -6.44
N LEU A 177 13.87 12.43 -5.84
CA LEU A 177 15.27 12.83 -5.62
C LEU A 177 16.16 12.64 -6.86
N GLU A 178 15.90 11.61 -7.68
CA GLU A 178 16.73 11.36 -8.86
C GLU A 178 16.54 12.44 -9.95
N LYS A 179 15.34 13.00 -10.06
CA LYS A 179 15.06 14.11 -10.99
C LYS A 179 15.69 15.44 -10.56
N ARG A 180 15.95 15.67 -9.26
CA ARG A 180 16.70 16.86 -8.82
C ARG A 180 18.18 16.71 -9.13
N ASN A 181 18.75 15.51 -8.94
CA ASN A 181 20.18 15.29 -9.16
C ASN A 181 20.55 15.41 -10.66
N LYS A 182 19.73 14.85 -11.56
CA LYS A 182 19.92 15.03 -13.01
C LYS A 182 19.71 16.46 -13.50
N ARG A 183 18.89 17.26 -12.80
CA ARG A 183 18.64 18.67 -13.15
C ARG A 183 19.75 19.60 -12.66
N ALA A 184 20.39 19.28 -11.51
CA ALA A 184 21.57 20.00 -11.03
C ALA A 184 22.81 19.75 -11.91
N ASP A 185 22.98 18.51 -12.38
CA ASP A 185 24.11 18.12 -13.22
C ASP A 185 24.01 18.67 -14.66
N THR A 186 22.79 18.92 -15.15
CA THR A 186 22.59 19.59 -16.44
C THR A 186 22.77 21.11 -16.36
N SER A 187 22.46 21.74 -15.23
CA SER A 187 22.73 23.18 -15.03
C SER A 187 24.23 23.48 -14.91
N SER A 188 25.01 22.66 -14.20
CA SER A 188 26.46 22.85 -14.06
C SER A 188 27.19 22.67 -15.40
N GLN A 189 26.81 21.67 -16.19
CA GLN A 189 27.40 21.46 -17.52
C GLN A 189 27.02 22.56 -18.52
N PHE A 190 25.85 23.18 -18.37
CA PHE A 190 25.46 24.30 -19.22
C PHE A 190 26.26 25.57 -18.91
N GLU A 191 26.48 25.87 -17.63
CA GLU A 191 27.33 27.01 -17.20
C GLU A 191 28.78 26.83 -17.64
N GLU A 192 29.35 25.64 -17.46
CA GLU A 192 30.73 25.36 -17.85
C GLU A 192 30.95 25.47 -19.37
N LYS A 193 29.97 25.04 -20.17
CA LYS A 193 30.03 25.14 -21.63
C LYS A 193 29.95 26.59 -22.11
N ASN A 194 29.18 27.43 -21.41
CA ASN A 194 28.99 28.85 -21.71
C ASN A 194 30.23 29.69 -21.33
N GLU A 195 30.90 29.35 -20.23
CA GLU A 195 32.19 29.97 -19.87
C GLU A 195 33.30 29.62 -20.87
N ARG A 196 33.35 28.36 -21.33
CA ARG A 196 34.34 27.93 -22.36
C ARG A 196 34.13 28.62 -23.70
N THR A 197 32.88 28.94 -24.07
CA THR A 197 32.58 29.68 -25.32
C THR A 197 32.98 31.15 -25.19
N LYS A 198 32.63 31.81 -24.08
CA LYS A 198 33.06 33.21 -23.82
C LYS A 198 34.58 33.38 -23.76
N LYS A 199 35.32 32.35 -23.32
CA LYS A 199 36.79 32.36 -23.28
C LYS A 199 37.45 32.13 -24.65
N ARG A 200 36.72 31.52 -25.60
CA ARG A 200 37.15 31.35 -27.00
C ARG A 200 36.91 32.59 -27.86
N GLU A 201 35.87 33.35 -27.58
CA GLU A 201 35.56 34.60 -28.31
C GLU A 201 36.43 35.80 -27.88
N LYS A 202 37.22 35.66 -26.81
CA LYS A 202 38.15 36.68 -26.29
C LYS A 202 39.62 36.44 -26.66
N ARG A 203 39.91 35.50 -27.57
CA ARG A 203 41.24 35.25 -28.15
C ARG A 203 41.19 35.49 -29.65
#